data_AF-A0A947KB47-F1
#
_entry.id   AF-A0A947KB47-F1
#
_cell.length_a   1.000
_cell.length_b   1.000
_cell.length_c   1.000
_cell.angle_alpha   90.00
_cell.angle_beta   90.00
_cell.angle_gamma   90.00
#
_symmetry.space_group_name_H-M   'P 1'
#
loop_
_entity.id
_entity.type
_entity.pdbx_description
1 polymer ?
#
loop_
_entity_poly.entity_id
_entity_poly.type
_entity_poly.pdbx_seq_one_letter_code
_entity_poly.pdbx_strand_id
1 'polypeptide(L)'
;MKWMIRMMLVVVALAVTTGSAGAGERFKKLDVQGNELGDDAAAWAMVLDSKSGMYWEVKTVDDTIHSNAAKYSYNAASEEFIAKLNEEKYGGFSDWRLPSIDELAVLRVNKKGDEAKINLEYFPNTLPSRYIGHSWCGSKSEYQEGTVKFGKDRPQDGKYVRAVRGKPLE
;
A
#
# COMPACT_ATOMS: atom_id res chain seq x y z
N MET A 1 -21.60 11.48 -49.96
CA MET A 1 -21.70 10.16 -49.30
C MET A 1 -21.75 10.42 -47.79
N LYS A 2 -22.69 9.75 -47.12
CA LYS A 2 -23.24 10.08 -45.79
C LYS A 2 -22.19 10.14 -44.66
N TRP A 3 -22.33 11.16 -43.83
CA TRP A 3 -21.76 11.28 -42.49
C TRP A 3 -22.31 10.18 -41.58
N MET A 4 -21.48 9.59 -40.72
CA MET A 4 -21.93 8.65 -39.71
C MET A 4 -21.69 9.23 -38.31
N ILE A 5 -22.75 9.78 -37.74
CA ILE A 5 -22.85 10.20 -36.34
C ILE A 5 -22.86 8.93 -35.49
N ARG A 6 -21.87 8.75 -34.61
CA ARG A 6 -21.91 7.71 -33.57
C ARG A 6 -22.75 8.22 -32.40
N MET A 7 -23.96 7.68 -32.25
CA MET A 7 -24.74 7.77 -31.02
C MET A 7 -23.97 7.04 -29.90
N MET A 8 -23.58 7.78 -28.86
CA MET A 8 -23.03 7.21 -27.63
C MET A 8 -24.20 6.89 -26.69
N LEU A 9 -24.40 5.62 -26.41
CA LEU A 9 -25.37 5.12 -25.44
C LEU A 9 -24.87 5.47 -24.02
N VAL A 10 -25.60 6.30 -23.28
CA VAL A 10 -25.33 6.53 -21.86
C VAL A 10 -26.07 5.45 -21.07
N VAL A 11 -25.34 4.42 -20.61
CA VAL A 11 -25.87 3.44 -19.64
C VAL A 11 -25.70 4.06 -18.26
N VAL A 12 -26.80 4.48 -17.65
CA VAL A 12 -26.82 4.86 -16.23
C VAL A 12 -26.91 3.58 -15.40
N ALA A 13 -25.77 3.14 -14.88
CA ALA A 13 -25.72 2.05 -13.91
C ALA A 13 -26.02 2.63 -12.52
N LEU A 14 -27.15 2.24 -11.93
CA LEU A 14 -27.44 2.48 -10.51
C LEU A 14 -26.58 1.50 -9.69
N ALA A 15 -25.46 1.99 -9.17
CA ALA A 15 -24.68 1.24 -8.21
C ALA A 15 -25.37 1.33 -6.84
N VAL A 16 -25.91 0.22 -6.36
CA VAL A 16 -26.25 0.06 -4.94
C VAL A 16 -24.91 -0.05 -4.20
N THR A 17 -24.52 1.03 -3.52
CA THR A 17 -23.33 1.03 -2.67
C THR A 17 -23.68 0.34 -1.36
N THR A 18 -23.46 -0.98 -1.29
CA THR A 18 -23.25 -1.61 0.02
C THR A 18 -21.87 -1.18 0.51
N GLY A 19 -21.80 0.00 1.11
CA GLY A 19 -20.61 0.47 1.80
C GLY A 19 -20.24 -0.52 2.89
N SER A 20 -19.02 -1.05 2.83
CA SER A 20 -18.39 -1.80 3.90
C SER A 20 -18.21 -0.86 5.10
N ALA A 21 -19.23 -0.81 5.96
CA ALA A 21 -19.51 0.24 6.95
C ALA A 21 -18.51 0.33 8.14
N GLY A 22 -17.25 -0.02 7.94
CA GLY A 22 -16.19 0.18 8.94
C GLY A 22 -14.77 0.28 8.36
N ALA A 23 -14.57 -0.03 7.08
CA ALA A 23 -13.27 0.15 6.42
C ALA A 23 -13.12 1.54 5.77
N GLY A 24 -14.21 2.06 5.20
CA GLY A 24 -14.34 3.43 4.67
C GLY A 24 -13.97 4.53 5.66
N GLU A 25 -14.25 4.30 6.94
CA GLU A 25 -13.97 5.30 7.99
C GLU A 25 -12.50 5.33 8.41
N ARG A 26 -11.80 4.19 8.29
CA ARG A 26 -10.38 4.11 8.68
C ARG A 26 -9.45 4.50 7.54
N PHE A 27 -9.67 3.94 6.35
CA PHE A 27 -8.75 4.12 5.24
C PHE A 27 -9.34 5.05 4.20
N LYS A 28 -8.54 6.02 3.74
CA LYS A 28 -8.89 6.91 2.64
C LYS A 28 -7.95 6.69 1.47
N LYS A 29 -8.50 6.65 0.25
CA LYS A 29 -7.74 6.54 -1.00
C LYS A 29 -7.18 7.90 -1.39
N LEU A 30 -5.93 7.95 -1.88
CA LEU A 30 -5.33 9.17 -2.43
C LEU A 30 -4.69 8.94 -3.80
N ASP A 31 -4.75 9.96 -4.66
CA ASP A 31 -4.10 9.95 -5.98
C ASP A 31 -2.57 10.13 -5.90
N VAL A 32 -1.89 10.17 -7.04
CA VAL A 32 -0.41 10.32 -7.11
C VAL A 32 0.08 11.70 -6.67
N GLN A 33 -0.82 12.67 -6.48
CA GLN A 33 -0.53 14.01 -5.98
C GLN A 33 -0.86 14.15 -4.49
N GLY A 34 -1.42 13.11 -3.86
CA GLY A 34 -1.81 13.13 -2.44
C GLY A 34 -3.17 13.76 -2.17
N ASN A 35 -4.04 13.90 -3.18
CA ASN A 35 -5.42 14.35 -2.98
C ASN A 35 -6.32 13.18 -2.59
N GLU A 36 -7.26 13.41 -1.66
CA GLU A 36 -8.26 12.40 -1.30
C GLU A 36 -9.18 12.07 -2.49
N LEU A 37 -9.48 10.79 -2.64
CA LEU A 37 -10.37 10.23 -3.65
C LEU A 37 -11.63 9.66 -2.99
N GLY A 38 -12.71 9.55 -3.78
CA GLY A 38 -13.92 8.85 -3.36
C GLY A 38 -13.69 7.36 -3.13
N ASP A 39 -14.53 6.74 -2.28
CA ASP A 39 -14.44 5.31 -1.98
C ASP A 39 -14.63 4.43 -3.22
N ASP A 40 -15.36 4.92 -4.23
CA ASP A 40 -15.62 4.27 -5.51
C ASP A 40 -14.49 4.43 -6.53
N ALA A 41 -13.39 5.13 -6.18
CA ALA A 41 -12.25 5.29 -7.07
C ALA A 41 -11.67 3.92 -7.49
N ALA A 42 -11.53 3.75 -8.81
CA ALA A 42 -11.06 2.51 -9.43
C ALA A 42 -9.56 2.27 -9.24
N ALA A 43 -8.77 3.34 -9.01
CA ALA A 43 -7.34 3.28 -8.77
C ALA A 43 -6.90 4.43 -7.84
N TRP A 44 -5.87 4.18 -7.03
CA TRP A 44 -5.27 5.15 -6.12
C TRP A 44 -3.81 4.76 -5.88
N ALA A 45 -2.99 5.74 -5.55
CA ALA A 45 -1.54 5.59 -5.37
C ALA A 45 -1.17 5.36 -3.91
N MET A 46 -1.93 5.96 -2.99
CA MET A 46 -1.65 5.92 -1.57
C MET A 46 -2.92 5.70 -0.76
N VAL A 47 -2.73 5.24 0.47
CA VAL A 47 -3.79 5.11 1.47
C VAL A 47 -3.41 5.86 2.73
N LEU A 48 -4.29 6.72 3.24
CA LEU A 48 -4.19 7.32 4.57
C LEU A 48 -4.94 6.41 5.56
N ASP A 49 -4.23 5.94 6.57
CA ASP A 49 -4.84 5.31 7.75
C ASP A 49 -5.19 6.39 8.78
N SER A 50 -6.46 6.80 8.82
CA SER A 50 -6.98 7.83 9.71
C SER A 50 -6.84 7.46 11.20
N LYS A 51 -6.66 6.18 11.54
CA LYS A 51 -6.46 5.74 12.92
C LYS A 51 -5.04 6.06 13.42
N SER A 52 -4.04 5.89 12.56
CA SER A 52 -2.63 6.10 12.91
C SER A 52 -2.06 7.42 12.38
N GLY A 53 -2.74 8.08 11.44
CA GLY A 53 -2.23 9.26 10.73
C GLY A 53 -1.08 8.93 9.76
N MET A 54 -0.92 7.66 9.39
CA MET A 54 0.16 7.21 8.49
C MET A 54 -0.34 7.07 7.06
N TYR A 55 0.54 7.38 6.12
CA TYR A 55 0.28 7.16 4.70
C TYR A 55 1.07 5.96 4.22
N TRP A 56 0.45 5.18 3.35
CA TRP A 56 0.97 3.92 2.84
C TRP A 56 1.02 3.98 1.32
N GLU A 57 2.15 3.61 0.74
CA GLU A 57 2.24 3.37 -0.71
C GLU A 57 1.38 2.16 -1.09
N VAL A 58 0.72 2.20 -2.25
CA VAL A 58 -0.10 1.10 -2.78
C VAL A 58 0.62 0.44 -3.95
N LYS A 59 0.82 -0.87 -3.85
CA LYS A 59 1.49 -1.66 -4.89
C LYS A 59 0.66 -1.72 -6.17
N THR A 60 1.34 -1.82 -7.30
CA THR A 60 0.76 -1.99 -8.64
C THR A 60 1.08 -3.39 -9.20
N VAL A 61 0.52 -3.71 -10.37
CA VAL A 61 0.84 -4.95 -11.13
C VAL A 61 1.41 -4.52 -12.49
N ASP A 62 2.62 -3.98 -12.43
CA ASP A 62 3.39 -3.51 -13.59
C ASP A 62 4.89 -3.77 -13.36
N ASP A 63 5.74 -3.26 -14.24
CA ASP A 63 7.21 -3.41 -14.15
C ASP A 63 7.89 -2.19 -13.51
N THR A 64 7.15 -1.36 -12.76
CA THR A 64 7.70 -0.21 -12.05
C THR A 64 8.23 -0.59 -10.66
N ILE A 65 8.83 0.38 -9.96
CA ILE A 65 9.25 0.20 -8.56
C ILE A 65 8.08 -0.05 -7.60
N HIS A 66 6.86 0.32 -8.00
CA HIS A 66 5.64 0.10 -7.23
C HIS A 66 5.08 -1.32 -7.40
N SER A 67 5.66 -2.10 -8.31
CA SER A 67 5.26 -3.47 -8.59
C SER A 67 5.18 -4.32 -7.32
N ASN A 68 4.11 -5.10 -7.20
CA ASN A 68 3.94 -6.08 -6.14
C ASN A 68 4.86 -7.31 -6.32
N ALA A 69 5.44 -7.50 -7.50
CA ALA A 69 6.38 -8.57 -7.79
C ALA A 69 7.82 -8.20 -7.40
N ALA A 70 8.11 -6.91 -7.17
CA ALA A 70 9.43 -6.45 -6.78
C ALA A 70 9.83 -6.96 -5.40
N LYS A 71 11.05 -7.49 -5.29
CA LYS A 71 11.62 -8.02 -4.05
C LYS A 71 12.97 -7.39 -3.80
N TYR A 72 13.25 -7.13 -2.53
CA TYR A 72 14.46 -6.43 -2.09
C TYR A 72 15.12 -7.13 -0.91
N SER A 73 16.42 -6.88 -0.72
CA SER A 73 17.06 -6.97 0.59
C SER A 73 16.67 -5.73 1.42
N TYR A 74 16.94 -5.72 2.73
CA TYR A 74 16.64 -4.53 3.54
C TYR A 74 17.41 -3.29 3.06
N ASN A 75 18.72 -3.43 2.82
CA ASN A 75 19.56 -2.32 2.36
C ASN A 75 19.11 -1.82 0.98
N ALA A 76 18.85 -2.72 0.03
CA ALA A 76 18.36 -2.32 -1.30
C ALA A 76 16.98 -1.64 -1.23
N ALA A 77 16.10 -2.09 -0.32
CA ALA A 77 14.81 -1.43 -0.11
C ALA A 77 14.99 0.02 0.40
N SER A 78 15.99 0.27 1.23
CA SER A 78 16.29 1.62 1.72
C SER A 78 17.00 2.49 0.68
N GLU A 79 18.05 1.96 0.05
CA GLU A 79 18.95 2.70 -0.83
C GLU A 79 18.41 2.89 -2.25
N GLU A 80 17.53 2.01 -2.71
CA GLU A 80 16.95 2.07 -4.05
C GLU A 80 15.47 2.46 -3.99
N PHE A 81 14.63 1.64 -3.35
CA PHE A 81 13.18 1.86 -3.36
C PHE A 81 12.77 3.12 -2.61
N ILE A 82 13.16 3.27 -1.35
CA ILE A 82 12.83 4.47 -0.55
C ILE A 82 13.53 5.72 -1.10
N ALA A 83 14.80 5.63 -1.48
CA ALA A 83 15.53 6.75 -2.05
C ALA A 83 14.82 7.31 -3.30
N LYS A 84 14.38 6.41 -4.20
CA LYS A 84 13.69 6.82 -5.43
C LYS A 84 12.31 7.44 -5.16
N LEU A 85 11.52 6.88 -4.24
CA LEU A 85 10.24 7.48 -3.83
C LEU A 85 10.43 8.93 -3.35
N ASN A 86 11.50 9.16 -2.59
CA ASN A 86 11.80 10.48 -2.03
C ASN A 86 12.37 11.45 -3.07
N GLU A 87 13.19 10.97 -4.00
CA GLU A 87 13.70 11.75 -5.13
C GLU A 87 12.57 12.21 -6.06
N GLU A 88 11.66 11.29 -6.41
CA GLU A 88 10.51 11.56 -7.29
C GLU A 88 9.39 12.36 -6.60
N LYS A 89 9.54 12.61 -5.29
CA LYS A 89 8.51 13.22 -4.43
C LYS A 89 7.17 12.51 -4.60
N TYR A 90 7.17 11.19 -4.49
CA TYR A 90 5.97 10.38 -4.69
C TYR A 90 4.82 10.86 -3.77
N GLY A 91 3.66 11.18 -4.35
CA GLY A 91 2.55 11.76 -3.60
C GLY A 91 2.74 13.22 -3.19
N GLY A 92 3.75 13.92 -3.74
CA GLY A 92 4.18 15.23 -3.27
C GLY A 92 5.10 15.19 -2.04
N PHE A 93 5.56 14.01 -1.62
CA PHE A 93 6.28 13.80 -0.35
C PHE A 93 7.67 13.20 -0.55
N SER A 94 8.60 13.57 0.33
CA SER A 94 10.00 13.11 0.31
C SER A 94 10.47 12.55 1.66
N ASP A 95 9.54 12.15 2.52
CA ASP A 95 9.73 11.59 3.86
C ASP A 95 9.24 10.12 3.95
N TRP A 96 9.25 9.40 2.82
CA TRP A 96 8.98 7.97 2.79
C TRP A 96 10.09 7.20 3.49
N ARG A 97 9.70 6.14 4.19
CA ARG A 97 10.59 5.25 4.92
C ARG A 97 10.10 3.81 4.90
N LEU A 98 10.98 2.88 5.24
CA LEU A 98 10.58 1.52 5.58
C LEU A 98 9.77 1.53 6.88
N PRO A 99 8.69 0.73 6.97
CA PRO A 99 7.87 0.67 8.16
C PRO A 99 8.54 -0.13 9.27
N SER A 100 8.15 0.15 10.50
CA SER A 100 8.44 -0.74 11.62
C SER A 100 7.57 -2.00 11.55
N ILE A 101 7.96 -3.05 12.29
CA ILE A 101 7.15 -4.27 12.42
C ILE A 101 5.77 -3.94 13.00
N ASP A 102 5.70 -3.03 13.97
CA ASP A 102 4.45 -2.65 14.63
C ASP A 102 3.54 -1.85 13.70
N GLU A 103 4.10 -0.97 12.87
CA GLU A 103 3.35 -0.24 11.85
C GLU A 103 2.75 -1.18 10.80
N LEU A 104 3.53 -2.14 10.29
CA LEU A 104 2.96 -3.15 9.40
C LEU A 104 1.93 -4.03 10.12
N ALA A 105 2.06 -4.24 11.43
CA ALA A 105 1.13 -5.03 12.20
C ALA A 105 -0.26 -4.40 12.27
N VAL A 106 -0.37 -3.06 12.33
CA VAL A 106 -1.67 -2.38 12.44
C VAL A 106 -2.54 -2.48 11.19
N LEU A 107 -1.95 -2.85 10.04
CA LEU A 107 -2.67 -3.10 8.79
C LEU A 107 -3.32 -4.48 8.74
N ARG A 108 -2.95 -5.40 9.65
CA ARG A 108 -3.47 -6.76 9.62
C ARG A 108 -4.96 -6.80 9.94
N VAL A 109 -5.67 -7.66 9.22
CA VAL A 109 -7.07 -8.02 9.49
C VAL A 109 -7.18 -9.49 9.84
N ASN A 110 -8.20 -9.84 10.62
CA ASN A 110 -8.47 -11.21 11.01
C ASN A 110 -9.16 -11.97 9.88
N LYS A 111 -8.36 -12.59 9.00
CA LYS A 111 -8.82 -13.49 7.93
C LYS A 111 -8.32 -14.92 8.13
N LYS A 112 -9.17 -15.90 7.81
CA LYS A 112 -8.83 -17.34 7.81
C LYS A 112 -8.27 -17.74 6.44
N GLY A 113 -7.37 -18.72 6.40
CA GLY A 113 -6.83 -19.28 5.13
C GLY A 113 -5.50 -18.68 4.67
N ASP A 114 -5.21 -18.88 3.38
CA ASP A 114 -3.98 -18.43 2.67
C ASP A 114 -4.10 -17.05 2.04
N GLU A 115 -5.23 -16.36 2.23
CA GLU A 115 -5.44 -15.01 1.72
C GLU A 115 -4.52 -13.98 2.40
N ALA A 116 -4.29 -12.88 1.68
CA ALA A 116 -3.63 -11.71 2.23
C ALA A 116 -4.45 -11.17 3.42
N LYS A 117 -3.86 -11.18 4.61
CA LYS A 117 -4.40 -10.74 5.90
C LYS A 117 -4.34 -9.23 6.04
N ILE A 118 -4.77 -8.52 5.01
CA ILE A 118 -4.90 -7.07 4.93
C ILE A 118 -6.22 -6.73 4.23
N ASN A 119 -6.71 -5.49 4.35
CA ASN A 119 -7.88 -5.06 3.60
C ASN A 119 -7.52 -4.86 2.11
N LEU A 120 -7.90 -5.83 1.27
CA LEU A 120 -7.65 -5.81 -0.17
C LEU A 120 -8.46 -4.75 -0.94
N GLU A 121 -9.50 -4.17 -0.32
CA GLU A 121 -10.21 -3.03 -0.90
C GLU A 121 -9.34 -1.77 -0.97
N TYR A 122 -8.37 -1.63 -0.05
CA TYR A 122 -7.42 -0.51 0.00
C TYR A 122 -6.01 -0.89 -0.44
N PHE A 123 -5.68 -2.19 -0.36
CA PHE A 123 -4.37 -2.72 -0.70
C PHE A 123 -4.47 -3.91 -1.68
N PRO A 124 -5.06 -3.73 -2.87
CA PRO A 124 -5.51 -4.80 -3.76
C PRO A 124 -4.40 -5.74 -4.22
N ASN A 125 -3.18 -5.21 -4.38
CA ASN A 125 -2.07 -5.97 -4.94
C ASN A 125 -1.12 -6.52 -3.87
N THR A 126 -1.58 -6.60 -2.61
CA THR A 126 -0.76 -7.20 -1.54
C THR A 126 -0.70 -8.71 -1.70
N LEU A 127 0.50 -9.25 -1.83
CA LEU A 127 0.70 -10.69 -1.86
C LEU A 127 0.64 -11.28 -0.44
N PRO A 128 0.13 -12.51 -0.27
CA PRO A 128 0.00 -13.19 1.03
C PRO A 128 1.34 -13.69 1.58
N SER A 129 2.31 -12.78 1.74
CA SER A 129 3.73 -13.08 1.97
C SER A 129 4.31 -12.25 3.13
N ARG A 130 5.64 -12.24 3.24
CA ARG A 130 6.44 -11.44 4.17
C ARG A 130 6.86 -10.12 3.57
N TYR A 131 6.65 -9.07 4.36
CA TYR A 131 7.04 -7.70 4.02
C TYR A 131 8.15 -7.21 4.95
N ILE A 132 9.11 -6.49 4.38
CA ILE A 132 10.24 -5.87 5.08
C ILE A 132 9.72 -4.86 6.10
N GLY A 133 10.23 -4.95 7.32
CA GLY A 133 10.15 -3.87 8.30
C GLY A 133 11.38 -3.87 9.18
N HIS A 134 11.41 -3.01 10.18
CA HIS A 134 12.44 -2.99 11.22
C HIS A 134 11.80 -3.01 12.61
N SER A 135 12.47 -3.61 13.59
CA SER A 135 12.07 -3.44 14.99
C SER A 135 12.98 -2.43 15.67
N TRP A 136 12.38 -1.57 16.50
CA TRP A 136 13.13 -0.89 17.53
C TRP A 136 13.28 -1.87 18.70
N CYS A 137 14.43 -2.55 18.78
CA CYS A 137 14.75 -3.28 20.01
C CYS A 137 15.30 -2.26 21.02
N GLY A 138 14.71 -2.19 22.22
CA GLY A 138 15.07 -1.23 23.28
C GLY A 138 16.51 -1.28 23.80
N SER A 139 17.40 -2.09 23.22
CA SER A 139 18.85 -1.97 23.40
C SER A 139 19.43 -0.97 22.39
N LYS A 140 19.86 0.18 22.91
CA LYS A 140 20.51 1.29 22.19
C LYS A 140 21.70 0.82 21.34
N SER A 141 21.50 0.50 20.06
CA SER A 141 22.40 0.83 18.92
C SER A 141 22.15 0.05 17.62
N GLU A 142 21.16 -0.85 17.51
CA GLU A 142 21.06 -1.71 16.30
C GLU A 142 19.62 -1.89 15.82
N TYR A 143 19.34 -1.41 14.60
CA TYR A 143 18.10 -1.74 13.87
C TYR A 143 18.14 -3.22 13.50
N GLN A 144 17.18 -4.01 13.99
CA GLN A 144 17.06 -5.40 13.56
C GLN A 144 16.08 -5.50 12.39
N GLU A 145 16.53 -6.11 11.29
CA GLU A 145 15.66 -6.42 10.17
C GLU A 145 14.53 -7.35 10.61
N GLY A 146 13.30 -6.95 10.30
CA GLY A 146 12.09 -7.67 10.63
C GLY A 146 11.30 -8.10 9.39
N THR A 147 10.33 -8.98 9.61
CA THR A 147 9.26 -9.18 8.62
C THR A 147 7.89 -9.27 9.27
N VAL A 148 6.90 -8.68 8.62
CA VAL A 148 5.48 -8.92 8.94
C VAL A 148 4.87 -9.84 7.89
N LYS A 149 4.12 -10.85 8.37
CA LYS A 149 3.41 -11.79 7.52
C LYS A 149 2.00 -11.27 7.24
N PHE A 150 1.69 -11.07 5.96
CA PHE A 150 0.33 -10.92 5.46
C PHE A 150 -0.22 -12.23 4.88
N GLY A 151 0.50 -13.35 4.90
CA GLY A 151 -0.06 -14.65 4.53
C GLY A 151 0.91 -15.81 4.79
N LYS A 152 0.70 -16.96 4.14
CA LYS A 152 1.51 -18.17 4.38
C LYS A 152 2.73 -18.28 3.48
N ASP A 153 2.79 -17.51 2.39
CA ASP A 153 3.88 -17.59 1.41
C ASP A 153 5.22 -17.17 2.02
N ARG A 154 6.27 -17.87 1.59
CA ARG A 154 7.65 -17.64 1.98
C ARG A 154 8.52 -17.58 0.73
N PRO A 155 8.75 -16.39 0.15
CA PRO A 155 9.68 -16.25 -0.96
C PRO A 155 11.07 -16.69 -0.49
N GLN A 156 11.74 -17.49 -1.31
CA GLN A 156 13.12 -17.93 -1.04
C GLN A 156 14.12 -16.81 -1.32
N ASP A 157 13.82 -15.98 -2.33
CA ASP A 157 14.67 -14.87 -2.75
C ASP A 157 14.00 -13.54 -2.43
N GLY A 158 14.66 -12.71 -1.61
CA GLY A 158 14.20 -11.37 -1.25
C GLY A 158 12.90 -11.32 -0.44
N LYS A 159 12.51 -10.11 -0.05
CA LYS A 159 11.28 -9.84 0.69
C LYS A 159 10.49 -8.75 -0.03
N TYR A 160 9.16 -8.76 0.11
CA TYR A 160 8.31 -7.69 -0.44
C TYR A 160 8.45 -6.43 0.40
N VAL A 161 8.20 -5.26 -0.20
CA VAL A 161 8.31 -3.97 0.49
C VAL A 161 7.02 -3.15 0.32
N ARG A 162 6.76 -2.30 1.30
CA ARG A 162 5.76 -1.22 1.24
C ARG A 162 6.34 -0.03 1.98
N ALA A 163 6.21 1.16 1.42
CA ALA A 163 6.66 2.38 2.08
C ALA A 163 5.57 2.91 3.02
N VAL A 164 6.01 3.57 4.10
CA VAL A 164 5.15 4.31 5.02
C VAL A 164 5.72 5.72 5.22
N ARG A 165 4.86 6.66 5.56
CA ARG A 165 5.25 7.98 6.07
C ARG A 165 4.27 8.48 7.13
N GLY A 166 4.65 9.55 7.82
CA GLY A 166 3.93 10.10 8.97
C GLY A 166 4.61 9.76 10.29
N LYS A 167 4.02 10.26 11.40
CA LYS A 167 4.57 10.08 12.74
C LYS A 167 4.71 8.57 13.05
N PRO A 168 5.91 8.08 13.38
CA PRO A 168 6.09 6.69 13.75
C PRO A 168 5.23 6.31 14.97
N LEU A 169 4.82 5.04 15.03
CA LEU A 169 4.24 4.50 16.25
C LEU A 169 5.33 4.47 17.35
N GLU A 170 5.03 5.09 18.48
CA GLU A 170 5.85 5.06 19.70
C GLU A 170 5.66 3.75 20.48
#